data_AF-A0A524E715-F1
#
_entry.id   AF-A0A524E715-F1
#
_cell.length_a   1.000
_cell.length_b   1.000
_cell.length_c   1.000
_cell.angle_alpha   90.00
_cell.angle_beta   90.00
_cell.angle_gamma   90.00
#
_symmetry.space_group_name_H-M   'P 1'
#
loop_
_entity.id
_entity.type
_entity.pdbx_description
1 polymer ?
#
loop_
_entity_poly.entity_id
_entity_poly.type
_entity_poly.pdbx_seq_one_letter_code
_entity_poly.pdbx_strand_id
1 'polypeptide(L)' 'MSEDSNGILTIDKTEGRRKCPRCNNENPLMIHETTDKNNIIMDYPRVYGKKYKCGQCGCEWREV' A
#
# COMPACT_ATOMS: atom_id res chain seq x y z
N MET A 1 24.26 7.03 6.50
CA MET A 1 23.86 5.86 5.67
C MET A 1 22.44 5.50 6.06
N SER A 2 21.45 5.83 5.24
CA SER A 2 20.17 5.11 5.01
C SER A 2 19.33 5.99 4.07
N GLU A 3 19.40 5.68 2.78
CA GLU A 3 18.53 6.26 1.75
C GLU A 3 17.22 5.46 1.72
N ASP A 4 16.21 5.86 2.49
CA ASP A 4 14.88 5.25 2.39
C ASP A 4 14.04 5.94 1.31
N SER A 5 14.55 5.89 0.07
CA SER A 5 13.84 6.32 -1.13
C SER A 5 12.78 5.28 -1.53
N ASN A 6 11.78 5.02 -0.69
CA ASN A 6 10.64 4.19 -1.09
C ASN A 6 9.49 5.09 -1.51
N GLY A 7 9.49 5.45 -2.80
CA GLY A 7 8.44 6.16 -3.51
C GLY A 7 7.14 5.35 -3.57
N ILE A 8 6.51 5.17 -2.41
CA ILE A 8 5.24 4.50 -2.26
C ILE A 8 4.12 5.50 -2.56
N LEU A 9 3.22 5.12 -3.46
CA LEU A 9 2.12 5.97 -3.86
C LEU A 9 1.12 6.08 -2.70
N THR A 10 0.69 7.30 -2.38
CA THR A 10 -0.34 7.54 -1.36
C THR A 10 -1.62 7.93 -2.07
N ILE A 11 -2.70 7.19 -1.84
CA ILE A 11 -3.99 7.35 -2.54
C ILE A 11 -5.10 7.43 -1.51
N ASP A 12 -6.10 8.25 -1.78
CA ASP A 12 -7.30 8.35 -0.96
C ASP A 12 -8.12 7.06 -1.04
N LYS A 13 -8.76 6.66 0.06
CA LYS A 13 -9.68 5.51 0.06
C LYS A 13 -10.74 5.65 -1.03
N THR A 14 -10.57 4.91 -2.12
CA THR A 14 -11.63 4.72 -3.11
C THR A 14 -12.68 3.78 -2.56
N GLU A 15 -13.89 4.29 -2.31
CA GLU A 15 -15.06 3.48 -1.96
C GLU A 15 -15.43 2.58 -3.15
N GLY A 16 -15.05 1.30 -3.11
CA GLY A 16 -15.38 0.35 -4.17
C GLY A 16 -14.38 -0.79 -4.35
N ARG A 17 -14.33 -1.36 -5.56
CA ARG A 17 -13.41 -2.44 -5.92
C ARG A 17 -11.99 -1.87 -6.00
N ARG A 18 -11.06 -2.41 -5.21
CA ARG A 18 -9.65 -2.03 -5.20
C ARG A 18 -9.05 -2.17 -6.60
N LYS A 19 -8.49 -1.07 -7.13
CA LYS A 19 -7.80 -1.03 -8.41
C LYS A 19 -6.36 -0.60 -8.20
N CYS A 20 -5.44 -1.23 -8.91
CA CYS A 20 -4.06 -0.76 -8.90
C CYS A 20 -3.98 0.64 -9.57
N PRO A 21 -3.36 1.65 -8.93
CA PRO A 21 -3.24 2.99 -9.49
C PRO A 21 -2.43 3.09 -10.78
N ARG A 22 -1.63 2.07 -11.10
CA ARG A 22 -0.71 2.11 -12.24
C ARG A 22 -1.17 1.28 -13.44
N CYS A 23 -1.65 0.07 -13.19
CA CYS A 23 -2.11 -0.82 -14.26
C CYS A 23 -3.63 -0.99 -14.29
N ASN A 24 -4.35 -0.31 -13.38
CA ASN A 24 -5.80 -0.41 -13.24
C ASN A 24 -6.32 -1.84 -13.06
N ASN A 25 -5.47 -2.76 -12.58
CA ASN A 25 -5.85 -4.13 -12.35
C ASN A 25 -6.88 -4.18 -11.23
N GLU A 26 -8.02 -4.80 -11.53
CA GLU A 26 -9.17 -4.92 -10.62
C GLU A 26 -9.27 -6.33 -10.02
N ASN A 27 -8.34 -7.24 -10.36
CA ASN A 27 -8.35 -8.59 -9.87
C ASN A 27 -7.83 -8.63 -8.42
N PRO A 28 -8.69 -8.93 -7.43
CA PRO A 28 -8.30 -8.90 -6.02
C PRO A 28 -7.26 -9.98 -5.68
N LEU A 29 -7.21 -11.09 -6.42
CA LEU A 29 -6.22 -12.16 -6.20
C LEU A 29 -4.79 -11.69 -6.48
N MET A 30 -4.64 -10.65 -7.29
CA MET A 30 -3.35 -10.05 -7.65
C MET A 30 -2.98 -8.86 -6.77
N ILE A 31 -3.80 -8.47 -5.79
CA ILE A 31 -3.51 -7.34 -4.90
C ILE A 31 -3.23 -7.90 -3.50
N HIS A 32 -1.96 -7.92 -3.12
CA HIS A 32 -1.52 -8.43 -1.82
C HIS A 32 -1.52 -7.30 -0.78
N GLU A 33 -2.27 -7.49 0.29
CA GLU A 33 -2.26 -6.61 1.47
C GLU A 33 -1.15 -7.06 2.41
N THR A 34 -0.26 -6.14 2.79
CA THR A 34 0.83 -6.39 3.75
C THR A 34 0.94 -5.25 4.75
N THR A 35 1.43 -5.55 5.94
CA THR A 35 1.65 -4.55 6.98
C THR A 35 2.91 -3.75 6.67
N ASP A 36 2.79 -2.43 6.67
CA ASP A 36 3.90 -1.51 6.47
C ASP A 36 4.52 -1.08 7.81
N LYS A 37 5.64 -1.71 8.16
CA LYS A 37 6.37 -1.39 9.40
C LYS A 37 7.00 0.00 9.39
N ASN A 38 7.10 0.64 8.23
CA ASN A 38 7.64 1.99 8.10
C ASN A 38 6.57 3.06 8.32
N ASN A 39 5.28 2.70 8.34
CA ASN A 39 4.19 3.61 8.62
C ASN A 39 3.58 3.30 9.98
N ILE A 40 4.05 3.97 11.04
CA ILE A 40 3.52 3.80 12.39
C ILE A 40 2.34 4.77 12.56
N ILE A 41 1.12 4.23 12.61
CA ILE A 41 -0.10 5.01 12.83
C ILE A 41 -0.21 5.41 14.30
N MET A 42 0.18 4.52 15.21
CA MET A 42 0.13 4.73 16.66
C MET A 42 1.34 4.04 17.29
N ASP A 43 2.05 4.73 18.18
CA ASP A 43 3.23 4.15 18.83
C ASP A 43 2.85 3.27 20.03
N TYR A 44 1.75 3.59 20.73
CA TYR A 44 1.26 2.78 21.86
C TYR A 44 -0.27 2.76 21.97
N PRO A 45 -0.93 1.59 21.83
CA PRO A 45 -0.40 0.31 21.34
C PRO A 45 0.14 0.43 19.91
N ARG A 46 1.22 -0.30 19.59
CA ARG A 46 1.93 -0.12 18.31
C ARG A 46 1.08 -0.63 17.13
N VAL A 47 0.53 0.29 16.35
CA VAL A 47 -0.28 0.02 15.15
C VAL A 47 0.50 0.45 13.92
N TYR A 48 0.75 -0.50 13.02
CA TYR A 48 1.35 -0.24 11.73
C TYR A 48 0.26 -0.05 10.66
N GLY A 49 0.55 0.80 9.68
CA GLY A 49 -0.27 1.00 8.52
C GLY A 49 -0.27 -0.19 7.58
N LYS A 50 -1.22 -0.18 6.65
CA LYS A 50 -1.34 -1.19 5.60
C LYS A 50 -0.74 -0.65 4.31
N LYS A 51 -0.12 -1.53 3.54
CA LYS A 51 0.30 -1.28 2.15
C LYS A 51 -0.23 -2.38 1.24
N TYR A 52 -0.48 -1.99 0.00
CA TYR A 52 -0.95 -2.85 -1.06
C TYR A 52 0.14 -3.03 -2.09
N LYS A 53 0.26 -4.25 -2.62
CA LYS A 53 1.19 -4.59 -3.69
C LYS A 53 0.44 -5.25 -4.84
N CYS A 54 0.57 -4.71 -6.05
CA CYS A 54 0.04 -5.36 -7.24
C CYS A 54 1.03 -6.42 -7.76
N GLY A 55 0.55 -7.65 -7.95
CA GLY A 55 1.30 -8.77 -8.52
C GLY A 55 1.50 -8.67 -10.04
N GLN A 56 0.79 -7.77 -10.74
CA GLN A 56 0.95 -7.59 -12.19
C GLN A 56 2.05 -6.58 -12.54
N CYS A 57 2.10 -5.44 -11.85
CA CYS A 57 3.04 -4.35 -12.16
C CYS A 57 4.07 -4.07 -11.06
N GLY A 58 3.95 -4.75 -9.90
CA GLY A 58 4.86 -4.59 -8.77
C GLY A 58 4.65 -3.30 -7.97
N CYS A 59 3.66 -2.48 -8.31
CA CYS A 59 3.42 -1.21 -7.62
C CYS A 59 3.01 -1.44 -6.17
N GLU A 60 3.62 -0.65 -5.30
CA GLU A 60 3.26 -0.55 -3.89
C GLU A 60 2.55 0.78 -3.65
N TRP A 61 1.42 0.75 -2.95
CA TRP A 61 0.69 1.96 -2.55
C TRP A 61 0.07 1.80 -1.17
N ARG A 62 -0.28 2.94 -0.57
CA ARG A 62 -0.99 3.04 0.71
C ARG A 62 -2.34 3.71 0.48
N GLU A 63 -3.35 3.23 1.17
CA GLU A 63 -4.66 3.89 1.28
C GLU A 63 -4.69 4.66 2.60
N VAL A 64 -4.92 5.97 2.54
CA VAL A 64 -5.09 6.85 3.72
C VAL A 64 -6.57 7.09 3.98
#